data_AF-A0A2E6SGV7-F1
#
_entry.id   AF-A0A2E6SGV7-F1
#
_cell.length_a   1.000
_cell.length_b   1.000
_cell.length_c   1.000
_cell.angle_alpha   90.00
_cell.angle_beta   90.00
_cell.angle_gamma   90.00
#
_symmetry.space_group_name_H-M   'P 1'
#
loop_
_entity.id
_entity.type
_entity.pdbx_description
1 polymer ?
#
loop_
_entity_poly.entity_id
_entity_poly.type
_entity_poly.pdbx_seq_one_letter_code
_entity_poly.pdbx_strand_id
1 'polypeptide(L)'
;MNDLVLAPGFNLIYHIGNDSYDDAIGNTVEHTGSQGATINLTLNASYKISESLQVTFLLGTPQVTRDIRPEGLTRRYVISLGLKQSF
;
A
#
# COMPACT_ATOMS: atom_id res chain seq x y z
N MET A 1 5.13 -25.22 18.28
CA MET A 1 5.55 -24.27 17.24
C MET A 1 4.30 -23.52 16.84
N ASN A 2 4.29 -22.18 16.86
CA ASN A 2 3.07 -21.43 16.48
C ASN A 2 2.91 -21.47 14.96
N ASP A 3 1.82 -22.08 14.49
CA ASP A 3 1.50 -22.18 13.06
C ASP A 3 1.01 -20.85 12.47
N LEU A 4 0.62 -19.90 13.32
CA LEU A 4 0.23 -18.54 12.95
C LEU A 4 1.32 -17.52 13.33
N VAL A 5 1.71 -16.70 12.36
CA VAL A 5 2.58 -15.52 12.54
C VAL A 5 1.79 -14.27 12.19
N LEU A 6 1.82 -13.29 13.09
CA LEU A 6 1.27 -11.95 12.86
C LEU A 6 2.41 -10.94 12.76
N ALA A 7 2.37 -10.08 11.75
CA ALA A 7 3.31 -9.00 11.55
C ALA A 7 2.54 -7.70 11.26
N PRO A 8 2.18 -6.93 12.30
CA PRO A 8 1.72 -5.56 12.13
C PRO A 8 2.89 -4.65 11.75
N GLY A 9 2.63 -3.58 11.02
CA GLY A 9 3.66 -2.63 10.64
C GLY A 9 3.12 -1.33 10.07
N PHE A 10 4.05 -0.43 9.76
CA PHE A 10 3.77 0.79 9.04
C PHE A 10 4.55 0.80 7.73
N ASN A 11 3.93 1.31 6.68
CA ASN A 11 4.57 1.57 5.40
C ASN A 11 4.53 3.08 5.13
N LEU A 12 5.70 3.71 5.24
CA LEU A 12 5.92 5.12 4.93
C LEU A 12 6.37 5.26 3.48
N ILE A 13 5.69 6.11 2.73
CA ILE A 13 6.05 6.52 1.37
C ILE A 13 6.13 8.04 1.36
N TYR A 14 7.21 8.61 0.84
CA TYR A 14 7.35 10.05 0.72
C TYR A 14 7.45 10.44 -0.76
N HIS A 15 6.55 11.30 -1.21
CA HIS A 15 6.53 11.86 -2.57
C HIS A 15 7.24 13.21 -2.56
N ILE A 16 8.30 13.35 -3.35
CA ILE A 16 9.28 14.45 -3.21
C ILE A 16 8.88 15.71 -3.97
N GLY A 17 8.08 15.63 -5.03
CA GLY A 17 7.59 16.79 -5.78
C GLY A 17 6.09 16.73 -5.96
N ASN A 18 5.48 17.80 -6.44
CA ASN A 18 4.09 17.72 -6.89
C ASN A 18 4.03 17.02 -8.25
N ASP A 19 2.92 16.33 -8.49
CA ASP A 19 2.55 15.79 -9.79
C ASP A 19 2.13 16.92 -10.73
N SER A 20 2.30 16.73 -12.04
CA SER A 20 1.86 17.68 -13.07
C SER A 20 1.33 16.95 -14.31
N TYR A 21 0.48 17.61 -15.09
CA TYR A 21 0.00 17.13 -16.37
C TYR A 21 -0.08 18.28 -17.38
N ASP A 22 -0.03 17.97 -18.68
CA ASP A 22 -0.26 18.96 -19.73
C ASP A 22 -1.75 19.01 -20.10
N ASP A 23 -2.32 20.20 -20.13
CA ASP A 23 -3.71 20.41 -20.51
C ASP A 23 -3.94 20.28 -22.03
N ALA A 24 -5.20 20.36 -22.46
CA ALA A 24 -5.58 20.19 -23.87
C ALA A 24 -5.00 21.25 -24.82
N ILE A 25 -4.46 22.35 -24.30
CA ILE A 25 -3.85 23.44 -25.07
C ILE A 25 -2.33 23.51 -24.86
N GLY A 26 -1.73 22.55 -24.15
CA GLY A 26 -0.29 22.39 -23.98
C GLY A 26 0.33 23.13 -22.79
N ASN A 27 -0.45 23.63 -21.83
CA ASN A 27 0.10 24.19 -20.60
C ASN A 27 0.35 23.09 -19.56
N THR A 28 1.51 23.13 -18.91
CA THR A 28 1.78 22.29 -17.74
C THR A 28 1.04 22.82 -16.52
N VAL A 29 0.18 21.98 -15.95
CA VAL A 29 -0.60 22.25 -14.74
C VAL A 29 -0.07 21.39 -13.60
N GLU A 30 0.28 22.02 -12.49
CA GLU A 30 0.78 21.36 -11.28
C GLU A 30 -0.36 21.06 -10.30
N HIS A 31 -0.29 19.88 -9.65
CA HIS A 31 -1.17 19.49 -8.56
C HIS A 31 -0.57 19.87 -7.21
N THR A 32 -0.68 21.15 -6.82
CA THR A 32 -0.19 21.63 -5.53
C THR A 32 -0.79 20.84 -4.36
N GLY A 33 0.06 20.27 -3.50
CA GLY A 33 -0.36 19.43 -2.36
C GLY A 33 -0.34 17.93 -2.66
N SER A 34 0.16 17.54 -3.85
CA SER A 34 0.48 16.16 -4.18
C SER A 34 1.88 15.74 -3.75
N GLN A 35 2.74 16.64 -3.29
CA GLN A 35 3.95 16.29 -2.54
C GLN A 35 3.60 15.86 -1.11
N GLY A 36 4.39 14.96 -0.52
CA GLY A 36 4.36 14.72 0.93
C GLY A 36 4.33 13.25 1.33
N ALA A 37 4.09 13.02 2.62
CA ALA A 37 4.11 11.69 3.22
C ALA A 37 2.76 10.97 3.09
N THR A 38 2.81 9.66 2.87
CA THR A 38 1.71 8.73 3.07
C THR A 38 2.17 7.63 4.02
N ILE A 39 1.38 7.37 5.07
CA ILE A 39 1.66 6.31 6.04
C ILE A 39 0.50 5.34 6.02
N ASN A 40 0.78 4.08 5.70
CA ASN A 40 -0.20 3.00 5.76
C ASN A 40 0.06 2.14 6.99
N LEU A 41 -1.00 1.81 7.72
CA LEU A 41 -0.99 0.70 8.65
C LEU A 41 -1.09 -0.61 7.85
N THR A 42 -0.27 -1.60 8.19
CA THR A 42 -0.26 -2.91 7.56
C THR A 42 -0.39 -4.02 8.59
N LEU A 43 -1.05 -5.11 8.21
CA LEU A 43 -1.10 -6.35 8.97
C LEU A 43 -0.90 -7.52 8.01
N ASN A 44 0.10 -8.35 8.30
CA ASN A 44 0.28 -9.65 7.65
C ASN A 44 -0.05 -10.75 8.66
N ALA A 45 -0.94 -11.67 8.27
CA ALA A 45 -1.22 -12.88 9.01
C ALA A 45 -0.86 -14.09 8.13
N SER A 46 0.12 -14.87 8.57
CA SER A 46 0.66 -16.02 7.84
C SER A 46 0.41 -17.30 8.63
N TYR A 47 -0.32 -18.24 8.03
CA TYR A 47 -0.64 -19.52 8.64
C TYR A 47 -0.01 -20.68 7.86
N LYS A 48 0.83 -21.48 8.52
CA LYS A 48 1.41 -22.70 7.95
C LYS A 48 0.39 -23.84 8.05
N ILE A 49 -0.02 -24.38 6.89
CA ILE A 49 -0.90 -25.54 6.81
C ILE A 49 -0.06 -26.82 6.93
N SER A 50 1.14 -26.82 6.36
CA SER A 50 2.12 -27.89 6.47
C SER A 50 3.53 -27.30 6.35
N GLU A 51 4.57 -28.14 6.42
CA GLU A 51 5.95 -27.70 6.15
C GLU A 51 6.12 -27.15 4.74
N SER A 52 5.28 -27.58 3.79
CA SER A 52 5.37 -27.19 2.38
C SER A 52 4.31 -26.17 1.96
N LEU A 53 3.29 -25.89 2.77
CA LEU A 53 2.15 -25.05 2.39
C LEU A 53 1.84 -23.97 3.44
N GLN A 54 1.66 -22.73 2.98
CA GLN A 54 1.29 -21.58 3.80
C GLN A 54 0.25 -20.71 3.11
N VAL A 55 -0.75 -20.24 3.87
CA VAL A 55 -1.70 -19.20 3.45
C VAL A 55 -1.32 -17.89 4.14
N THR A 56 -1.43 -16.78 3.41
CA THR A 56 -1.12 -15.44 3.92
C THR A 56 -2.28 -14.50 3.63
N PHE A 57 -2.71 -13.76 4.65
CA PHE A 57 -3.64 -12.65 4.55
C PHE A 57 -2.89 -11.34 4.78
N LEU A 58 -3.16 -10.34 3.95
CA LEU A 58 -2.58 -9.01 4.03
C LEU A 58 -3.70 -7.98 4.08
N LEU A 59 -3.61 -7.05 5.03
CA LEU A 59 -4.44 -5.85 5.12
C LEU A 59 -3.55 -4.62 5.13
N GLY A 60 -3.89 -3.61 4.34
CA GLY A 60 -3.26 -2.30 4.34
C GLY A 60 -4.31 -1.19 4.35
N THR A 61 -4.09 -0.13 5.13
CA THR A 61 -4.99 1.03 5.17
C THR A 61 -4.22 2.33 5.44
N PRO A 62 -4.43 3.40 4.64
CA PRO A 62 -3.76 4.68 4.86
C PRO A 62 -4.26 5.37 6.13
N GLN A 63 -3.35 5.90 6.93
CA GLN A 63 -3.63 6.67 8.16
C GLN A 63 -3.24 8.14 8.02
N VAL A 64 -2.17 8.42 7.27
CA VAL A 64 -1.75 9.78 6.89
C VAL A 64 -1.65 9.81 5.38
N THR A 65 -2.20 10.84 4.76
CA THR A 65 -2.22 10.99 3.30
C THR A 65 -1.93 12.42 2.89
N ARG A 66 -1.41 12.57 1.68
CA ARG A 66 -1.26 13.84 0.98
C ARG A 66 -2.63 14.48 0.68
N ASP A 67 -2.63 15.80 0.48
CA ASP A 67 -3.84 16.59 0.23
C ASP A 67 -4.46 16.23 -1.13
N ILE A 68 -3.62 16.11 -2.17
CA ILE A 68 -4.02 15.70 -3.51
C ILE A 68 -3.32 14.39 -3.88
N ARG A 69 -4.09 13.47 -4.44
CA ARG A 69 -3.64 12.17 -4.96
C ARG A 69 -4.26 11.94 -6.33
N PRO A 70 -3.74 12.60 -7.38
CA PRO A 70 -4.36 12.63 -8.69
C PRO A 70 -4.40 11.26 -9.37
N GLU A 71 -3.63 10.29 -8.89
CA GLU A 71 -3.49 8.95 -9.45
C GLU A 71 -4.73 8.04 -9.31
N GLY A 72 -5.80 8.46 -8.62
CA GLY A 72 -7.02 7.66 -8.45
C GLY A 72 -6.83 6.35 -7.65
N LEU A 73 -5.60 6.04 -7.25
CA LEU A 73 -5.21 4.86 -6.47
C LEU A 73 -5.44 5.05 -4.96
N THR A 74 -6.23 6.04 -4.56
CA THR A 74 -6.66 6.28 -3.18
C THR A 74 -7.56 5.12 -2.72
N ARG A 75 -6.93 4.04 -2.29
CA ARG A 75 -7.61 2.87 -1.71
C ARG A 75 -7.77 3.09 -0.21
N ARG A 76 -9.00 2.95 0.28
CA ARG A 76 -9.27 2.95 1.74
C ARG A 76 -8.73 1.69 2.41
N TYR A 77 -8.77 0.57 1.68
CA TYR A 77 -8.27 -0.72 2.12
C TYR A 77 -7.60 -1.44 0.95
N VAL A 78 -6.51 -2.13 1.24
CA VAL A 78 -5.89 -3.13 0.37
C VAL A 78 -5.99 -4.45 1.11
N ILE A 79 -6.65 -5.42 0.50
CA ILE A 79 -6.80 -6.76 1.06
C ILE A 79 -6.22 -7.75 0.05
N SER A 80 -5.41 -8.68 0.50
CA SER A 80 -4.83 -9.73 -0.34
C SER A 80 -4.80 -11.06 0.38
N LEU A 81 -5.00 -12.12 -0.40
CA LEU A 81 -4.84 -13.51 0.01
C LEU A 81 -3.76 -14.14 -0.87
N GLY A 82 -2.80 -14.82 -0.25
CA GLY A 82 -1.67 -15.46 -0.92
C GLY A 82 -1.52 -16.91 -0.48
N LEU A 83 -1.04 -17.74 -1.41
CA LEU A 83 -0.68 -19.13 -1.18
C LEU A 83 0.80 -19.31 -1.50
N LYS A 84 1.55 -19.95 -0.61
CA LYS A 84 2.95 -20.33 -0.84
C LYS A 84 3.08 -21.84 -0.72
N GLN A 85 3.48 -22.49 -1.81
CA GLN A 85 3.87 -23.90 -1.86
C GLN A 85 5.39 -23.99 -2.03
N SER A 86 6.03 -24.86 -1.26
CA SER A 86 7.46 -25.22 -1.39
C SER A 86 7.58 -26.67 -1.88
N PHE A 87 8.63 -26.97 -2.64
CA PHE A 87 8.92 -28.30 -3.20
C PHE A 87 10.16 -28.91 -2.55
#